data_AF-A0A532D6T2-F1
#
_entry.id   AF-A0A532D6T2-F1
#
_cell.length_a   1.000
_cell.length_b   1.000
_cell.length_c   1.000
_cell.angle_alpha   90.00
_cell.angle_beta   90.00
_cell.angle_gamma   90.00
#
_symmetry.space_group_name_H-M   'P 1'
#
loop_
_entity.id
_entity.type
_entity.pdbx_description
1 polymer ?
#
loop_
_entity_poly.entity_id
_entity_poly.type
_entity_poly.pdbx_seq_one_letter_code
_entity_poly.pdbx_strand_id
1 'polypeptide(L)'
;MRRDTQHLSDLVHQIYDASVHPEHWHQVVASIAASFGSAKGLMLTPHLGPQHGGLVFPAGIAEADLQLWASHYIDKNVWAIGMQKRGLWREGHAWVGKDMLPRKDFLASPFYREFLSIQGIAFVCAGIVFAGSSDLPATALSVFRDIHEPDFDRDDIAWMKLLVSHVSRSLGLMMRLDKALVQNASLLASFDRLSLGVALLNNNMQVVHLNHAAHKVINRSDGLFITTQQELECVPNAAWIDRPVPRTSRGHARTPRNGQLSSLLRWLRDLRDEPITDPQHFTQGYVVSRLGDDNNKLYYVLQCAPVPVSNGGPRAWQVDGQSSKQIRFAVFITDPQAVQLPSVERLGQLYGLTPTEAKVACEFARGHSYKQVAQRLKISEDTVRAHVKQIYPKTRVNRQSDLVRLVLSMSTSGV
;
A
#
# COMPACT_ATOMS: atom_id res chain seq x y z
N MET A 1 -5.82 -3.62 47.33
CA MET A 1 -6.11 -2.45 46.48
C MET A 1 -7.20 -2.84 45.49
N ARG A 2 -8.14 -1.93 45.20
CA ARG A 2 -9.54 -2.24 44.84
C ARG A 2 -9.73 -2.73 43.40
N ARG A 3 -10.11 -4.01 43.25
CA ARG A 3 -10.86 -4.53 42.09
C ARG A 3 -12.33 -4.15 42.23
N ASP A 4 -12.61 -2.84 42.25
CA ASP A 4 -13.99 -2.35 42.24
C ASP A 4 -14.47 -2.08 40.81
N THR A 5 -15.78 -1.94 40.64
CA THR A 5 -16.41 -1.79 39.33
C THR A 5 -16.00 -0.49 38.63
N GLN A 6 -15.71 0.56 39.41
CA GLN A 6 -15.27 1.84 38.87
C GLN A 6 -13.86 1.73 38.29
N HIS A 7 -12.94 1.14 39.05
CA HIS A 7 -11.57 0.91 38.61
C HIS A 7 -11.50 -0.02 37.39
N LEU A 8 -12.36 -1.05 37.33
CA LEU A 8 -12.51 -1.87 36.13
C LEU A 8 -12.93 -1.02 34.92
N SER A 9 -13.95 -0.17 35.08
CA SER A 9 -14.46 0.67 34.00
C SER A 9 -13.38 1.62 33.48
N ASP A 10 -12.64 2.26 34.39
CA ASP A 10 -11.56 3.19 34.04
C ASP A 10 -10.43 2.46 33.29
N LEU A 11 -10.05 1.27 33.75
CA LEU A 11 -9.02 0.45 33.10
C LEU A 11 -9.48 -0.03 31.71
N VAL A 12 -10.75 -0.39 31.56
CA VAL A 12 -11.33 -0.76 30.25
C VAL A 12 -11.32 0.43 29.29
N HIS A 13 -11.68 1.64 29.75
CA HIS A 13 -11.59 2.84 28.92
C HIS A 13 -10.15 3.09 28.46
N GLN A 14 -9.17 3.02 29.36
CA GLN A 14 -7.75 3.17 28.99
C GLN A 14 -7.31 2.13 27.95
N ILE A 15 -7.75 0.87 28.09
CA ILE A 15 -7.46 -0.19 27.11
C ILE A 15 -8.02 0.18 25.73
N TYR A 16 -9.23 0.71 25.64
CA TYR A 16 -9.83 1.09 24.36
C TYR A 16 -9.22 2.36 23.78
N ASP A 17 -8.91 3.37 24.59
CA ASP A 17 -8.24 4.59 24.14
C ASP A 17 -6.87 4.28 23.52
N ALA A 18 -6.13 3.32 24.10
CA ALA A 18 -4.85 2.86 23.57
C ALA A 18 -4.96 2.15 22.19
N SER A 19 -6.14 1.71 21.75
CA SER A 19 -6.31 1.17 20.38
C SER A 19 -6.15 2.22 19.29
N VAL A 20 -6.42 3.49 19.62
CA VAL A 20 -6.33 4.62 18.70
C VAL A 20 -5.03 5.41 18.94
N HIS A 21 -4.48 5.32 20.16
CA HIS A 21 -3.24 5.96 20.60
C HIS A 21 -2.24 4.92 21.10
N PRO A 22 -1.50 4.23 20.20
CA PRO A 22 -0.62 3.13 20.57
C PRO A 22 0.47 3.48 21.60
N GLU A 23 0.86 4.75 21.68
CA GLU A 23 1.81 5.28 22.67
C GLU A 23 1.35 5.07 24.12
N HIS A 24 0.04 4.93 24.35
CA HIS A 24 -0.53 4.75 25.70
C HIS A 24 -0.43 3.31 26.22
N TRP A 25 -0.08 2.32 25.39
CA TRP A 25 -0.02 0.91 25.83
C TRP A 25 0.96 0.67 26.97
N HIS A 26 2.05 1.44 27.07
CA HIS A 26 2.97 1.37 28.20
C HIS A 26 2.27 1.71 29.53
N GLN A 27 1.42 2.74 29.53
CA GLN A 27 0.64 3.15 30.71
C GLN A 27 -0.47 2.14 31.03
N VAL A 28 -1.10 1.56 30.00
CA VAL A 28 -2.11 0.51 30.17
C VAL A 28 -1.51 -0.72 30.86
N VAL A 29 -0.36 -1.20 30.40
CA VAL A 29 0.31 -2.37 31.02
C VAL A 29 0.71 -2.05 32.47
N ALA A 30 1.16 -0.83 32.76
CA ALA A 30 1.46 -0.41 34.14
C ALA A 30 0.21 -0.39 35.02
N SER A 31 -0.91 0.16 34.52
CA SER A 31 -2.19 0.19 35.24
C SER A 31 -2.77 -1.21 35.46
N ILE A 32 -2.62 -2.10 34.47
CA ILE A 32 -2.95 -3.51 34.62
C ILE A 32 -2.12 -4.12 35.75
N ALA A 33 -0.79 -4.01 35.72
CA ALA A 33 0.07 -4.56 36.77
C ALA A 33 -0.30 -4.02 38.17
N ALA A 34 -0.55 -2.72 38.28
CA ALA A 34 -1.00 -2.08 39.52
C ALA A 34 -2.33 -2.66 40.05
N SER A 35 -3.25 -3.06 39.17
CA SER A 35 -4.51 -3.71 39.55
C SER A 35 -4.33 -5.10 40.18
N PHE A 36 -3.17 -5.74 39.96
CA PHE A 36 -2.73 -6.96 40.66
C PHE A 36 -1.88 -6.68 41.90
N GLY A 37 -1.71 -5.40 42.28
CA GLY A 37 -0.79 -4.99 43.33
C GLY A 37 0.68 -5.23 42.97
N SER A 38 1.01 -5.26 41.68
CA SER A 38 2.38 -5.48 41.19
C SER A 38 2.92 -4.22 40.52
N ALA A 39 4.24 -4.00 40.66
CA ALA A 39 4.95 -2.98 39.91
C ALA A 39 5.42 -3.44 38.52
N LYS A 40 5.36 -4.75 38.21
CA LYS A 40 5.98 -5.36 37.02
C LYS A 40 4.97 -6.03 36.10
N GLY A 41 4.96 -5.59 34.86
CA GLY A 41 4.15 -6.16 33.79
C GLY A 41 4.86 -6.15 32.45
N LEU A 42 4.43 -7.03 31.55
CA LEU A 42 4.96 -7.11 30.19
C LEU A 42 3.89 -7.64 29.24
N MET A 43 3.52 -6.84 28.25
CA MET A 43 2.81 -7.34 27.08
C MET A 43 3.81 -7.52 25.95
N LEU A 44 3.87 -8.73 25.38
CA LEU A 44 4.83 -9.04 24.33
C LEU A 44 4.31 -9.97 23.25
N THR A 45 4.91 -9.85 22.07
CA THR A 45 4.85 -10.83 20.99
C THR A 45 6.16 -11.63 20.99
N PRO A 46 6.17 -12.91 21.41
CA PRO A 46 7.40 -13.69 21.46
C PRO A 46 8.07 -13.83 20.09
N HIS A 47 9.40 -13.74 20.06
CA HIS A 47 10.25 -13.94 18.87
C HIS A 47 9.98 -13.00 17.68
N LEU A 48 9.15 -11.96 17.85
CA LEU A 48 8.90 -10.94 16.85
C LEU A 48 9.23 -9.57 17.44
N GLY A 49 10.22 -8.88 16.86
CA GLY A 49 10.61 -7.54 17.30
C GLY A 49 9.67 -6.44 16.76
N PRO A 50 9.70 -5.22 17.33
CA PRO A 50 8.89 -4.08 16.88
C PRO A 50 9.02 -3.76 15.39
N GLN A 51 10.24 -3.84 14.86
CA GLN A 51 10.54 -3.62 13.44
C GLN A 51 9.88 -4.64 12.48
N HIS A 52 9.39 -5.76 13.01
CA HIS A 52 8.69 -6.80 12.25
C HIS A 52 7.23 -6.94 12.68
N GLY A 53 6.67 -5.94 13.36
CA GLY A 53 5.27 -5.91 13.80
C GLY A 53 4.99 -6.66 15.12
N GLY A 54 6.04 -6.98 15.89
CA GLY A 54 5.89 -7.51 17.24
C GLY A 54 5.67 -6.41 18.28
N LEU A 55 4.99 -6.73 19.36
CA LEU A 55 4.69 -5.78 20.43
C LEU A 55 5.60 -6.03 21.62
N VAL A 56 6.07 -4.95 22.26
CA VAL A 56 6.84 -5.01 23.50
C VAL A 56 6.49 -3.80 24.36
N PHE A 57 5.68 -4.01 25.39
CA PHE A 57 5.25 -2.97 26.33
C PHE A 57 5.59 -3.40 27.76
N PRO A 58 6.76 -3.01 28.27
CA PRO A 58 7.15 -3.29 29.65
C PRO A 58 6.57 -2.24 30.61
N ALA A 59 6.34 -2.66 31.85
CA ALA A 59 6.07 -1.80 32.99
C ALA A 59 6.95 -2.24 34.17
N GLY A 60 7.72 -1.33 34.75
CA GLY A 60 8.60 -1.62 35.91
C GLY A 60 9.75 -2.58 35.61
N ILE A 61 10.11 -2.78 34.34
CA ILE A 61 11.24 -3.61 33.89
C ILE A 61 12.22 -2.70 33.16
N ALA A 62 13.51 -2.76 33.52
CA ALA A 62 14.53 -1.93 32.89
C ALA A 62 14.79 -2.36 31.44
N GLU A 63 15.14 -1.41 30.58
CA GLU A 63 15.39 -1.69 29.17
C GLU A 63 16.57 -2.65 28.96
N ALA A 64 17.66 -2.48 29.72
CA ALA A 64 18.83 -3.35 29.68
C ALA A 64 18.47 -4.82 30.00
N ASP A 65 17.56 -5.03 30.96
CA ASP A 65 17.06 -6.35 31.34
C ASP A 65 16.24 -7.01 30.23
N LEU A 66 15.41 -6.23 29.53
CA LEU A 66 14.62 -6.71 28.38
C LEU A 66 15.52 -7.07 27.19
N GLN A 67 16.56 -6.28 26.93
CA GLN A 67 17.53 -6.55 25.88
C GLN A 67 18.35 -7.82 26.18
N LEU A 68 18.79 -7.99 27.43
CA LEU A 68 19.48 -9.20 27.86
C LEU A 68 18.58 -10.44 27.75
N TRP A 69 17.31 -10.30 28.15
CA TRP A 69 16.31 -11.36 27.98
C TRP A 69 16.16 -11.76 26.51
N ALA A 70 15.88 -10.80 25.65
CA ALA A 70 15.60 -11.03 24.23
C ALA A 70 16.79 -11.66 23.49
N SER A 71 18.02 -11.31 23.88
CA SER A 71 19.24 -11.81 23.23
C SER A 71 19.74 -13.15 23.77
N HIS A 72 19.54 -13.46 25.06
CA HIS A 72 20.20 -14.61 25.70
C HIS A 72 19.25 -15.63 26.35
N TYR A 73 18.06 -15.21 26.78
CA TYR A 73 17.18 -16.03 27.61
C TYR A 73 15.81 -16.32 27.01
N ILE A 74 15.44 -15.71 25.87
CA ILE A 74 14.13 -15.93 25.23
C ILE A 74 13.86 -17.41 24.94
N ASP A 75 14.84 -18.13 24.39
CA ASP A 75 14.73 -19.57 24.09
C ASP A 75 14.91 -20.47 25.32
N LYS A 76 15.38 -19.90 26.44
CA LYS A 76 15.58 -20.59 27.73
C LYS A 76 14.40 -20.38 28.69
N ASN A 77 13.36 -19.66 28.26
CA ASN A 77 12.21 -19.33 29.09
C ASN A 77 11.41 -20.59 29.45
N VAL A 78 11.65 -21.11 30.66
CA VAL A 78 11.04 -22.36 31.14
C VAL A 78 9.52 -22.28 31.28
N TRP A 79 8.96 -21.08 31.47
CA TRP A 79 7.51 -20.88 31.48
C TRP A 79 6.92 -21.02 30.08
N ALA A 80 7.55 -20.43 29.07
CA ALA A 80 7.14 -20.58 27.68
C ALA A 80 7.21 -22.05 27.21
N ILE A 81 8.33 -22.72 27.52
CA ILE A 81 8.52 -24.15 27.24
C ILE A 81 7.45 -24.99 27.97
N GLY A 82 7.17 -24.68 29.23
CA GLY A 82 6.13 -25.35 30.03
C GLY A 82 4.73 -25.18 29.44
N MET A 83 4.36 -23.96 29.04
CA MET A 83 3.09 -23.68 28.37
C MET A 83 2.92 -24.46 27.08
N GLN A 84 3.96 -24.51 26.24
CA GLN A 84 3.92 -25.27 24.99
C GLN A 84 3.75 -26.77 25.24
N LYS A 85 4.57 -27.36 26.13
CA LYS A 85 4.51 -28.81 26.44
C LYS A 85 3.16 -29.25 26.99
N ARG A 86 2.49 -28.38 27.75
CA ARG A 86 1.22 -28.66 28.42
C ARG A 86 -0.01 -28.20 27.64
N GLY A 87 0.18 -27.60 26.45
CA GLY A 87 -0.93 -27.10 25.62
C GLY A 87 -1.72 -25.95 26.26
N LEU A 88 -1.07 -25.13 27.08
CA LEU A 88 -1.71 -24.04 27.83
C LEU A 88 -1.84 -22.76 27.01
N TRP A 89 -1.17 -22.66 25.85
CA TRP A 89 -1.27 -21.49 24.98
C TRP A 89 -2.64 -21.39 24.29
N ARG A 90 -3.61 -20.83 25.00
CA ARG A 90 -5.02 -20.74 24.59
C ARG A 90 -5.53 -19.32 24.74
N GLU A 91 -5.99 -18.74 23.65
CA GLU A 91 -6.52 -17.38 23.61
C GLU A 91 -7.61 -17.15 24.66
N GLY A 92 -7.59 -15.97 25.30
CA GLY A 92 -8.55 -15.59 26.34
C GLY A 92 -8.35 -16.32 27.68
N HIS A 93 -7.37 -17.23 27.79
CA HIS A 93 -7.07 -17.93 29.03
C HIS A 93 -5.92 -17.25 29.76
N ALA A 94 -5.86 -17.51 31.07
CA ALA A 94 -4.77 -17.08 31.93
C ALA A 94 -4.30 -18.23 32.81
N TRP A 95 -3.00 -18.21 33.11
CA TRP A 95 -2.27 -19.25 33.82
C TRP A 95 -1.27 -18.64 34.77
N VAL A 96 -0.97 -19.36 35.84
CA VAL A 96 0.09 -18.96 36.78
C VAL A 96 1.31 -19.86 36.63
N GLY A 97 2.48 -19.40 37.06
CA GLY A 97 3.75 -20.10 36.82
C GLY A 97 3.74 -21.59 37.20
N LYS A 98 3.05 -21.96 38.29
CA LYS A 98 2.90 -23.34 38.77
C LYS A 98 2.09 -24.26 37.84
N ASP A 99 1.22 -23.71 36.99
CA ASP A 99 0.49 -24.48 35.97
C ASP A 99 1.43 -24.90 34.83
N MET A 100 2.43 -24.07 34.54
CA MET A 100 3.39 -24.22 33.45
C MET A 100 4.54 -25.16 33.85
N LEU A 101 5.06 -24.97 35.06
CA LEU A 101 6.17 -25.75 35.60
C LEU A 101 6.06 -25.81 37.15
N PRO A 102 6.25 -26.99 37.77
CA PRO A 102 6.26 -27.09 39.23
C PRO A 102 7.26 -26.12 39.88
N ARG A 103 6.87 -25.49 40.98
CA ARG A 103 7.65 -24.46 41.67
C ARG A 103 9.09 -24.88 41.95
N LYS A 104 9.29 -26.13 42.39
CA LYS A 104 10.61 -26.70 42.68
C LYS A 104 11.54 -26.68 41.46
N ASP A 105 11.01 -27.08 40.30
CA ASP A 105 11.78 -27.16 39.06
C ASP A 105 12.07 -25.77 38.50
N PHE A 106 11.11 -24.84 38.65
CA PHE A 106 11.31 -23.42 38.29
C PHE A 106 12.46 -22.80 39.09
N LEU A 107 12.44 -22.93 40.42
CA LEU A 107 13.49 -22.37 41.29
C LEU A 107 14.87 -23.01 41.06
N ALA A 108 14.90 -24.26 40.60
CA ALA A 108 16.14 -24.95 40.24
C ALA A 108 16.68 -24.56 38.85
N SER A 109 15.88 -23.88 38.01
CA SER A 109 16.25 -23.58 36.63
C SER A 109 17.34 -22.50 36.53
N PRO A 110 18.27 -22.59 35.57
CA PRO A 110 19.21 -21.50 35.24
C PRO A 110 18.49 -20.19 34.94
N PHE A 111 17.37 -20.25 34.21
CA PHE A 111 16.56 -19.09 33.86
C PHE A 111 16.07 -18.30 35.09
N TYR A 112 15.68 -18.98 36.17
CA TYR A 112 15.37 -18.29 37.42
C TYR A 112 16.64 -17.82 38.15
N ARG A 113 17.58 -18.73 38.42
CA ARG A 113 18.72 -18.47 39.30
C ARG A 113 19.67 -17.40 38.78
N GLU A 114 19.88 -17.37 37.46
CA GLU A 114 20.88 -16.50 36.82
C GLU A 114 20.28 -15.20 36.27
N PHE A 115 18.95 -15.13 36.09
CA PHE A 115 18.30 -14.01 35.42
C PHE A 115 17.11 -13.43 36.21
N LEU A 116 16.02 -14.18 36.38
CA LEU A 116 14.80 -13.64 37.00
C LEU A 116 14.98 -13.29 38.49
N SER A 117 15.82 -14.03 39.23
CA SER A 117 16.10 -13.78 40.66
C SER A 117 16.73 -12.40 40.89
N ILE A 118 17.69 -12.01 40.04
CA ILE A 118 18.38 -10.71 40.08
C ILE A 118 17.39 -9.58 39.82
N GLN A 119 16.41 -9.85 38.95
CA GLN A 119 15.34 -8.91 38.62
C GLN A 119 14.19 -8.93 39.62
N GLY A 120 14.25 -9.69 40.71
CA GLY A 120 13.14 -9.79 41.68
C GLY A 120 11.84 -10.26 41.02
N ILE A 121 11.92 -11.28 40.15
CA ILE A 121 10.77 -11.92 39.50
C ILE A 121 10.77 -13.40 39.91
N ALA A 122 9.75 -13.79 40.67
CA ALA A 122 9.61 -15.16 41.15
C ALA A 122 8.25 -15.78 40.80
N PHE A 123 7.22 -14.97 40.57
CA PHE A 123 5.89 -15.44 40.18
C PHE A 123 5.45 -14.75 38.89
N VAL A 124 4.59 -15.43 38.14
CA VAL A 124 3.97 -14.91 36.92
C VAL A 124 2.49 -15.28 36.89
N CYS A 125 1.65 -14.33 36.49
CA CYS A 125 0.32 -14.55 35.96
C CYS A 125 0.32 -14.11 34.50
N ALA A 126 0.13 -15.04 33.57
CA ALA A 126 0.18 -14.79 32.13
C ALA A 126 -1.19 -15.02 31.50
N GLY A 127 -1.70 -14.00 30.83
CA GLY A 127 -2.87 -14.04 29.96
C GLY A 127 -2.49 -14.14 28.48
N ILE A 128 -3.16 -14.99 27.72
CA ILE A 128 -2.91 -15.14 26.28
C ILE A 128 -3.88 -14.24 25.50
N VAL A 129 -3.35 -13.17 24.94
CA VAL A 129 -4.10 -12.16 24.19
C VAL A 129 -4.47 -12.68 22.80
N PHE A 130 -3.48 -13.26 22.10
CA PHE A 130 -3.67 -13.92 20.81
C PHE A 130 -2.93 -15.27 20.81
N ALA A 131 -3.62 -16.33 20.39
CA ALA A 131 -2.98 -17.64 20.24
C ALA A 131 -1.93 -17.65 19.10
N GLY A 132 -2.04 -16.71 18.16
CA GLY A 132 -1.20 -16.64 16.96
C GLY A 132 -1.93 -17.17 15.73
N SER A 133 -1.94 -16.36 14.68
CA SER A 133 -2.54 -16.63 13.38
C SER A 133 -1.76 -15.89 12.29
N SER A 134 -2.14 -16.06 11.02
CA SER A 134 -1.56 -15.31 9.90
C SER A 134 -1.76 -13.79 10.01
N ASP A 135 -2.80 -13.34 10.73
CA ASP A 135 -3.16 -11.92 10.82
C ASP A 135 -2.82 -11.28 12.18
N LEU A 136 -2.78 -12.08 13.25
CA LEU A 136 -2.49 -11.64 14.61
C LEU A 136 -1.38 -12.51 15.19
N PRO A 137 -0.19 -11.96 15.47
CA PRO A 137 0.92 -12.73 15.99
C PRO A 137 0.66 -13.13 17.44
N ALA A 138 1.25 -14.25 17.86
CA ALA A 138 1.04 -14.80 19.19
C ALA A 138 1.46 -13.77 20.25
N THR A 139 0.56 -13.39 21.16
CA THR A 139 0.79 -12.27 22.07
C THR A 139 0.31 -12.62 23.47
N ALA A 140 1.14 -12.33 24.47
CA ALA A 140 0.85 -12.60 25.87
C ALA A 140 1.00 -11.33 26.71
N LEU A 141 0.18 -11.22 27.75
CA LEU A 141 0.22 -10.21 28.79
C LEU A 141 0.61 -10.90 30.10
N SER A 142 1.68 -10.46 30.73
CA SER A 142 2.20 -11.07 31.95
C SER A 142 2.34 -10.03 33.05
N VAL A 143 2.02 -10.43 34.28
CA VAL A 143 2.26 -9.67 35.50
C VAL A 143 3.17 -10.50 36.40
N PHE A 144 4.15 -9.86 37.02
CA PHE A 144 5.18 -10.53 37.80
C PHE A 144 5.13 -10.12 39.26
N ARG A 145 5.53 -11.01 40.16
CA ARG A 145 5.74 -10.69 41.59
C ARG A 145 7.08 -11.22 42.06
N ASP A 146 7.66 -10.56 43.04
CA ASP A 146 8.90 -10.95 43.72
C ASP A 146 8.67 -12.18 44.64
N ILE A 147 9.76 -12.81 45.09
CA ILE A 147 9.70 -13.97 45.98
C ILE A 147 9.07 -13.67 47.35
N HIS A 148 9.16 -12.41 47.82
CA HIS A 148 8.59 -12.00 49.10
C HIS A 148 7.10 -11.64 49.03
N GLU A 149 6.53 -11.60 47.83
CA GLU A 149 5.11 -11.30 47.60
C GLU A 149 4.27 -12.58 47.54
N PRO A 150 2.95 -12.50 47.83
CA PRO A 150 2.08 -13.66 47.71
C PRO A 150 1.98 -14.14 46.25
N ASP A 151 1.96 -15.46 46.06
CA ASP A 151 1.71 -16.09 44.76
C ASP A 151 0.32 -15.68 44.23
N PHE A 152 0.13 -15.83 42.92
CA PHE A 152 -1.14 -15.54 42.28
C PHE A 152 -2.18 -16.63 42.58
N ASP A 153 -3.40 -16.19 42.84
CA ASP A 153 -4.53 -17.04 43.22
C ASP A 153 -5.58 -17.18 42.10
N ARG A 154 -6.73 -17.77 42.43
CA ARG A 154 -7.82 -17.97 41.46
C ARG A 154 -8.51 -16.66 41.06
N ASP A 155 -8.56 -15.68 41.95
CA ASP A 155 -9.17 -14.39 41.68
C ASP A 155 -8.26 -13.57 40.75
N ASP A 156 -6.94 -13.66 40.92
CA ASP A 156 -5.96 -13.13 39.98
C ASP A 156 -6.16 -13.73 38.57
N ILE A 157 -6.33 -15.05 38.46
CA ILE A 157 -6.56 -15.71 37.16
C ILE A 157 -7.88 -15.23 36.53
N ALA A 158 -8.95 -15.15 37.30
CA ALA A 158 -10.25 -14.67 36.81
C ALA A 158 -10.18 -13.21 36.34
N TRP A 159 -9.47 -12.37 37.09
CA TRP A 159 -9.23 -10.97 36.75
C TRP A 159 -8.40 -10.83 35.47
N MET A 160 -7.33 -11.61 35.33
CA MET A 160 -6.52 -11.62 34.11
C MET A 160 -7.34 -12.03 32.89
N LYS A 161 -8.16 -13.08 33.00
CA LYS A 161 -9.04 -13.52 31.90
C LYS A 161 -10.01 -12.41 31.45
N LEU A 162 -10.60 -11.69 32.42
CA LEU A 162 -11.48 -10.57 32.12
C LEU A 162 -10.72 -9.48 31.34
N LEU A 163 -9.57 -9.03 31.84
CA LEU A 163 -8.77 -7.99 31.18
C LEU A 163 -8.28 -8.41 29.79
N VAL A 164 -7.79 -9.64 29.64
CA VAL A 164 -7.33 -10.20 28.37
C VAL A 164 -8.44 -10.14 27.30
N SER A 165 -9.70 -10.34 27.68
CA SER A 165 -10.82 -10.23 26.73
C SER A 165 -10.99 -8.82 26.16
N HIS A 166 -10.68 -7.78 26.94
CA HIS A 166 -10.73 -6.38 26.50
C HIS A 166 -9.47 -6.01 25.72
N VAL A 167 -8.30 -6.42 26.22
CA VAL A 167 -7.01 -6.20 25.55
C VAL A 167 -7.01 -6.85 24.16
N SER A 168 -7.44 -8.11 24.04
CA SER A 168 -7.51 -8.83 22.76
C SER A 168 -8.40 -8.12 21.74
N ARG A 169 -9.58 -7.65 22.15
CA ARG A 169 -10.48 -6.88 21.28
C ARG A 169 -9.87 -5.56 20.84
N SER A 170 -9.36 -4.77 21.79
CA SER A 170 -8.78 -3.45 21.55
C SER A 170 -7.53 -3.55 20.65
N LEU A 171 -6.60 -4.42 21.01
CA LEU A 171 -5.36 -4.63 20.27
C LEU A 171 -5.63 -5.23 18.89
N GLY A 172 -6.62 -6.11 18.77
CA GLY A 172 -7.02 -6.68 17.48
C GLY A 172 -7.59 -5.62 16.53
N LEU A 173 -8.30 -4.62 17.05
CA LEU A 173 -8.77 -3.47 16.28
C LEU A 173 -7.59 -2.59 15.83
N MET A 174 -6.68 -2.26 16.74
CA MET A 174 -5.46 -1.49 16.45
C MET A 174 -4.65 -2.12 15.32
N MET A 175 -4.32 -3.41 15.42
CA MET A 175 -3.51 -4.11 14.42
C MET A 175 -4.20 -4.20 13.05
N ARG A 176 -5.54 -4.34 13.02
CA ARG A 176 -6.32 -4.31 11.77
C ARG A 176 -6.35 -2.93 11.15
N LEU A 177 -6.42 -1.87 11.96
CA LEU A 177 -6.37 -0.49 11.50
C LEU A 177 -5.00 -0.17 10.90
N ASP A 178 -3.92 -0.51 11.58
CA ASP A 178 -2.54 -0.35 11.08
C ASP A 178 -2.33 -1.09 9.76
N LYS A 179 -2.77 -2.37 9.69
CA LYS A 179 -2.69 -3.15 8.46
C LYS A 179 -3.46 -2.51 7.31
N ALA A 180 -4.65 -1.95 7.58
CA ALA A 180 -5.43 -1.24 6.59
C ALA A 180 -4.75 0.06 6.14
N LEU A 181 -4.17 0.83 7.06
CA LEU A 181 -3.44 2.07 6.75
C LEU A 181 -2.19 1.79 5.91
N VAL A 182 -1.40 0.77 6.26
CA VAL A 182 -0.21 0.35 5.49
C VAL A 182 -0.59 -0.16 4.10
N GLN A 183 -1.66 -0.95 3.99
CA GLN A 183 -2.19 -1.38 2.68
C GLN A 183 -2.64 -0.19 1.83
N ASN A 184 -3.35 0.78 2.42
CA ASN A 184 -3.77 1.99 1.71
C ASN A 184 -2.57 2.80 1.22
N ALA A 185 -1.57 3.01 2.08
CA ALA A 185 -0.35 3.73 1.72
C ALA A 185 0.45 3.00 0.62
N SER A 186 0.52 1.66 0.67
CA SER A 186 1.17 0.85 -0.36
C SER A 186 0.43 0.88 -1.70
N LEU A 187 -0.91 0.89 -1.68
CA LEU A 187 -1.74 1.03 -2.87
C LEU A 187 -1.56 2.41 -3.50
N LEU A 188 -1.57 3.48 -2.70
CA LEU A 188 -1.32 4.86 -3.16
C LEU A 188 0.10 5.02 -3.71
N ALA A 189 1.11 4.53 -3.00
CA ALA A 189 2.50 4.56 -3.46
C ALA A 189 2.75 3.75 -4.74
N SER A 190 2.01 2.66 -4.96
CA SER A 190 2.03 1.90 -6.22
C SER A 190 1.33 2.67 -7.34
N PHE A 191 0.24 3.36 -7.03
CA PHE A 191 -0.48 4.25 -7.94
C PHE A 191 0.39 5.43 -8.40
N ASP A 192 1.19 6.00 -7.49
CA ASP A 192 2.12 7.11 -7.77
C ASP A 192 3.32 6.71 -8.63
N ARG A 193 3.71 5.43 -8.62
CA ARG A 193 4.76 4.90 -9.48
C ARG A 193 4.28 4.57 -10.89
N LEU A 194 2.96 4.60 -11.15
CA LEU A 194 2.45 4.48 -12.50
C LEU A 194 2.88 5.70 -13.30
N SER A 195 3.56 5.42 -14.39
CA SER A 195 3.98 6.40 -15.37
C SER A 195 2.86 6.83 -16.33
N LEU A 196 1.71 6.15 -16.23
CA LEU A 196 0.44 6.54 -16.80
C LEU A 196 -0.24 7.55 -15.85
N GLY A 197 -0.73 8.67 -16.37
CA GLY A 197 -1.50 9.62 -15.56
C GLY A 197 -2.83 8.99 -15.16
N VAL A 198 -3.19 9.06 -13.88
CA VAL A 198 -4.50 8.60 -13.39
C VAL A 198 -5.13 9.66 -12.51
N ALA A 199 -6.39 9.99 -12.80
CA ALA A 199 -7.25 10.84 -12.00
C ALA A 199 -8.45 10.01 -11.47
N LEU A 200 -8.69 10.05 -10.16
CA LEU A 200 -9.82 9.37 -9.53
C LEU A 200 -10.90 10.39 -9.24
N LEU A 201 -12.15 10.10 -9.65
CA LEU A 201 -13.29 11.01 -9.45
C LEU A 201 -14.40 10.39 -8.59
N ASN A 202 -15.11 11.24 -7.85
CA ASN A 202 -16.28 10.85 -7.07
C ASN A 202 -17.58 10.78 -7.89
N ASN A 203 -18.71 10.48 -7.23
CA ASN A 203 -20.05 10.49 -7.85
C ASN A 203 -20.43 11.83 -8.54
N ASN A 204 -19.81 12.94 -8.13
CA ASN A 204 -20.09 14.28 -8.62
C ASN A 204 -19.13 14.72 -9.75
N MET A 205 -18.30 13.82 -10.28
CA MET A 205 -17.24 14.13 -11.26
C MET A 205 -16.15 15.09 -10.75
N GLN A 206 -15.95 15.13 -9.43
CA GLN A 206 -14.86 15.89 -8.81
C GLN A 206 -13.65 14.99 -8.62
N VAL A 207 -12.48 15.52 -8.93
CA VAL A 207 -11.17 14.87 -8.74
C VAL A 207 -10.93 14.74 -7.24
N VAL A 208 -10.82 13.49 -6.79
CA VAL A 208 -10.47 13.12 -5.41
C VAL A 208 -8.95 12.92 -5.29
N HIS A 209 -8.32 12.40 -6.33
CA HIS A 209 -6.89 12.10 -6.33
C HIS A 209 -6.30 12.16 -7.74
N LEU A 210 -5.05 12.60 -7.83
CA LEU A 210 -4.20 12.50 -9.02
C LEU A 210 -2.90 11.79 -8.63
N ASN A 211 -2.43 10.87 -9.47
CA ASN A 211 -1.08 10.33 -9.28
C ASN A 211 -0.01 11.31 -9.80
N HIS A 212 1.26 11.07 -9.46
CA HIS A 212 2.39 11.91 -9.89
C HIS A 212 2.41 12.20 -11.40
N ALA A 213 2.16 11.19 -12.24
CA ALA A 213 2.13 11.36 -13.69
C ALA A 213 0.99 12.28 -14.16
N ALA A 214 -0.20 12.19 -13.57
CA ALA A 214 -1.31 13.10 -13.85
C ALA A 214 -1.00 14.52 -13.36
N HIS A 215 -0.40 14.67 -12.18
CA HIS A 215 0.07 15.97 -11.68
C HIS A 215 1.05 16.63 -12.66
N LYS A 216 2.01 15.88 -13.22
CA LYS A 216 2.92 16.40 -14.25
C LYS A 216 2.16 16.91 -15.48
N VAL A 217 1.13 16.19 -15.93
CA VAL A 217 0.31 16.60 -17.08
C VAL A 217 -0.48 17.88 -16.78
N ILE A 218 -1.19 17.92 -15.64
CA ILE A 218 -1.98 19.10 -15.24
C ILE A 218 -1.10 20.32 -15.04
N ASN A 219 0.07 20.16 -14.41
CA ASN A 219 0.99 21.27 -14.14
C ASN A 219 1.61 21.88 -15.41
N ARG A 220 1.64 21.15 -16.54
CA ARG A 220 2.06 21.73 -17.82
C ARG A 220 1.11 22.83 -18.29
N SER A 221 -0.16 22.79 -17.87
CA SER A 221 -1.20 23.76 -18.25
C SER A 221 -1.31 23.96 -19.77
N ASP A 222 -0.95 22.93 -20.54
CA ASP A 222 -0.86 22.97 -21.99
C ASP A 222 -2.07 22.30 -22.63
N GLY A 223 -3.19 22.06 -21.95
CA GLY A 223 -4.41 21.55 -22.58
C GLY A 223 -5.43 20.96 -21.63
N LEU A 224 -4.95 20.35 -20.54
CA LEU A 224 -5.74 19.84 -19.41
C LEU A 224 -5.49 20.67 -18.16
N PHE A 225 -6.53 20.92 -17.37
CA PHE A 225 -6.43 21.63 -16.10
C PHE A 225 -7.51 21.16 -15.12
N ILE A 226 -7.37 21.55 -13.84
CA ILE A 226 -8.37 21.33 -12.80
C ILE A 226 -8.98 22.68 -12.41
N THR A 227 -10.31 22.74 -12.35
CA THR A 227 -11.05 23.95 -11.95
C THR A 227 -10.99 24.19 -10.44
N THR A 228 -11.41 25.38 -10.00
CA THR A 228 -11.57 25.68 -8.56
C THR A 228 -12.59 24.78 -7.86
N GLN A 229 -13.51 24.16 -8.62
CA GLN A 229 -14.50 23.20 -8.12
C GLN A 229 -14.00 21.74 -8.11
N GLN A 230 -12.70 21.53 -8.32
CA GLN A 230 -12.04 20.22 -8.43
C GLN A 230 -12.53 19.40 -9.63
N GLU A 231 -12.94 20.04 -10.72
CA GLU A 231 -13.37 19.34 -11.93
C GLU A 231 -12.24 19.26 -12.95
N LEU A 232 -12.10 18.12 -13.63
CA LEU A 232 -11.12 17.94 -14.72
C LEU A 232 -11.67 18.54 -16.02
N GLU A 233 -10.99 19.53 -16.58
CA GLU A 233 -11.41 20.25 -17.78
C GLU A 233 -10.30 20.40 -18.82
N CYS A 234 -10.69 20.78 -20.04
CA CYS A 234 -9.79 21.03 -21.15
C CYS A 234 -10.00 22.39 -21.82
N VAL A 235 -8.98 22.89 -22.51
CA VAL A 235 -9.05 24.21 -23.18
C VAL A 235 -10.04 24.21 -24.37
N PRO A 236 -10.79 25.30 -24.63
CA PRO A 236 -11.95 25.33 -25.56
C PRO A 236 -11.67 25.15 -27.06
N ASN A 237 -10.52 24.62 -27.49
CA ASN A 237 -10.16 24.46 -28.92
C ASN A 237 -9.57 23.07 -29.24
N ALA A 238 -9.74 22.10 -28.33
CA ALA A 238 -8.87 20.93 -28.25
C ALA A 238 -9.37 19.64 -28.95
N ALA A 239 -10.45 19.69 -29.73
CA ALA A 239 -11.04 18.50 -30.37
C ALA A 239 -10.83 18.50 -31.89
N TRP A 240 -9.73 17.92 -32.37
CA TRP A 240 -9.65 17.46 -33.75
C TRP A 240 -10.50 16.18 -33.89
N ILE A 241 -11.65 16.26 -34.57
CA ILE A 241 -12.60 15.15 -34.75
C ILE A 241 -12.29 14.27 -35.98
N ASP A 242 -11.29 14.59 -36.81
CA ASP A 242 -11.20 13.99 -38.17
C ASP A 242 -10.08 12.94 -38.42
N ARG A 243 -9.58 12.25 -37.38
CA ARG A 243 -8.81 11.00 -37.60
C ARG A 243 -9.24 9.87 -36.67
N PRO A 244 -9.57 8.68 -37.22
CA PRO A 244 -9.99 7.54 -36.41
C PRO A 244 -8.84 7.08 -35.53
N VAL A 245 -9.08 6.97 -34.22
CA VAL A 245 -8.31 6.11 -33.32
C VAL A 245 -8.14 4.75 -34.03
N PRO A 246 -6.94 4.13 -34.06
CA PRO A 246 -6.76 2.85 -34.72
C PRO A 246 -7.79 1.84 -34.19
N ARG A 247 -8.70 1.42 -35.08
CA ARG A 247 -9.83 0.54 -34.77
C ARG A 247 -9.29 -0.83 -34.34
N THR A 248 -9.07 -1.03 -33.05
CA THR A 248 -9.02 -2.38 -32.49
C THR A 248 -10.45 -2.84 -32.25
N SER A 249 -10.94 -3.72 -33.13
CA SER A 249 -12.13 -4.58 -32.98
C SER A 249 -13.50 -3.91 -32.78
N ARG A 250 -14.29 -3.90 -33.87
CA ARG A 250 -15.78 -3.92 -33.97
C ARG A 250 -16.57 -3.37 -32.75
N GLY A 251 -16.50 -2.07 -32.51
CA GLY A 251 -17.44 -1.32 -31.67
C GLY A 251 -17.80 0.00 -32.37
N HIS A 252 -19.08 0.35 -32.39
CA HIS A 252 -19.56 1.56 -33.07
C HIS A 252 -19.27 2.78 -32.19
N ALA A 253 -18.22 3.55 -32.49
CA ALA A 253 -18.03 4.87 -31.88
C ALA A 253 -19.17 5.80 -32.33
N ARG A 254 -20.03 6.23 -31.39
CA ARG A 254 -21.00 7.30 -31.63
C ARG A 254 -20.22 8.62 -31.71
N THR A 255 -20.11 9.18 -32.90
CA THR A 255 -19.71 10.58 -33.09
C THR A 255 -20.77 11.48 -32.46
N PRO A 256 -20.38 12.50 -31.66
CA PRO A 256 -21.32 13.51 -31.19
C PRO A 256 -21.94 14.21 -32.40
N ARG A 257 -23.26 14.12 -32.55
CA ARG A 257 -24.00 14.88 -33.56
C ARG A 257 -23.99 16.35 -33.12
N ASN A 258 -23.40 17.20 -33.95
CA ASN A 258 -23.44 18.66 -33.93
C ASN A 258 -22.45 19.39 -33.01
N GLY A 259 -21.34 19.88 -33.58
CA GLY A 259 -20.93 21.30 -33.63
C GLY A 259 -20.92 22.22 -32.39
N GLN A 260 -21.31 21.78 -31.20
CA GLN A 260 -21.17 22.53 -29.96
C GLN A 260 -20.05 21.88 -29.14
N LEU A 261 -19.01 22.66 -28.87
CA LEU A 261 -17.90 22.35 -27.96
C LEU A 261 -18.46 21.72 -26.67
N SER A 262 -18.44 20.39 -26.59
CA SER A 262 -18.83 19.64 -25.40
C SER A 262 -17.66 19.70 -24.44
N SER A 263 -17.85 20.35 -23.29
CA SER A 263 -16.84 20.39 -22.24
C SER A 263 -16.45 18.97 -21.81
N LEU A 264 -15.21 18.78 -21.34
CA LEU A 264 -14.73 17.46 -20.91
C LEU A 264 -15.63 16.90 -19.80
N LEU A 265 -16.15 17.77 -18.92
CA LEU A 265 -17.14 17.41 -17.92
C LEU A 265 -18.42 16.84 -18.49
N ARG A 266 -18.88 17.33 -19.65
CA ARG A 266 -20.11 16.81 -20.28
C ARG A 266 -19.90 15.37 -20.75
N TRP A 267 -18.79 15.10 -21.44
CA TRP A 267 -18.43 13.73 -21.85
C TRP A 267 -18.30 12.78 -20.65
N LEU A 268 -17.64 13.22 -19.58
CA LEU A 268 -17.50 12.47 -18.34
C LEU A 268 -18.86 12.19 -17.66
N ARG A 269 -19.79 13.15 -17.70
CA ARG A 269 -21.16 12.99 -17.17
C ARG A 269 -22.00 12.05 -18.02
N ASP A 270 -21.88 12.10 -19.35
CA ASP A 270 -22.60 11.18 -20.25
C ASP A 270 -22.20 9.72 -19.98
N LEU A 271 -20.91 9.47 -19.72
CA LEU A 271 -20.40 8.13 -19.36
C LEU A 271 -20.89 7.62 -17.99
N ARG A 272 -21.22 8.52 -17.05
CA ARG A 272 -21.80 8.14 -15.75
C ARG A 272 -23.15 7.45 -15.91
N ASP A 273 -23.91 7.86 -16.92
CA ASP A 273 -25.30 7.44 -17.12
C ASP A 273 -25.39 6.17 -18.01
N GLU A 274 -24.26 5.67 -18.52
CA GLU A 274 -24.17 4.40 -19.26
C GLU A 274 -23.95 3.18 -18.32
N PRO A 275 -24.58 2.01 -18.58
CA PRO A 275 -24.47 0.84 -17.72
C PRO A 275 -23.06 0.22 -17.75
N ILE A 276 -22.49 -0.02 -16.56
CA ILE A 276 -21.11 -0.53 -16.29
C ILE A 276 -20.80 -1.87 -16.99
N THR A 277 -21.82 -2.62 -17.41
CA THR A 277 -21.71 -3.97 -17.98
C THR A 277 -21.37 -4.01 -19.47
N ASP A 278 -21.26 -2.87 -20.18
CA ASP A 278 -20.93 -2.85 -21.61
C ASP A 278 -19.40 -2.87 -21.85
N PRO A 279 -18.85 -3.86 -22.58
CA PRO A 279 -17.41 -3.91 -22.93
C PRO A 279 -16.89 -2.70 -23.71
N GLN A 280 -17.77 -1.87 -24.27
CA GLN A 280 -17.40 -0.69 -25.08
C GLN A 280 -16.86 0.51 -24.26
N HIS A 281 -16.94 0.47 -22.92
CA HIS A 281 -16.43 1.55 -22.05
C HIS A 281 -14.94 1.84 -22.22
N PHE A 282 -14.12 0.83 -22.54
CA PHE A 282 -12.68 1.01 -22.77
C PHE A 282 -12.32 1.51 -24.18
N THR A 283 -13.28 1.57 -25.11
CA THR A 283 -13.01 1.89 -26.53
C THR A 283 -13.29 3.35 -26.90
N GLN A 284 -13.99 4.11 -26.06
CA GLN A 284 -14.27 5.54 -26.29
C GLN A 284 -13.22 6.39 -25.56
N GLY A 285 -12.17 6.81 -26.27
CA GLY A 285 -11.19 7.76 -25.76
C GLY A 285 -11.55 9.20 -26.12
N TYR A 286 -11.37 10.14 -25.19
CA TYR A 286 -11.50 11.58 -25.43
C TYR A 286 -10.11 12.17 -25.74
N VAL A 287 -9.99 12.92 -26.83
CA VAL A 287 -8.72 13.50 -27.26
C VAL A 287 -8.68 14.99 -26.92
N VAL A 288 -7.58 15.42 -26.29
CA VAL A 288 -7.35 16.82 -25.91
C VAL A 288 -6.06 17.32 -26.56
N SER A 289 -6.16 18.26 -27.50
CA SER A 289 -4.99 18.95 -28.05
C SER A 289 -4.18 19.70 -27.01
N ARG A 290 -2.87 19.79 -27.26
CA ARG A 290 -1.95 20.56 -26.45
C ARG A 290 -1.64 21.93 -27.07
N LEU A 291 -1.54 22.98 -26.25
CA LEU A 291 -1.16 24.34 -26.60
C LEU A 291 0.34 24.42 -26.92
N GLY A 292 0.71 25.14 -27.99
CA GLY A 292 2.11 25.40 -28.36
C GLY A 292 2.68 24.58 -29.52
N ASP A 293 1.86 23.82 -30.25
CA ASP A 293 2.25 23.17 -31.51
C ASP A 293 1.55 23.85 -32.68
N ASP A 294 2.28 24.66 -33.45
CA ASP A 294 1.80 25.33 -34.66
C ASP A 294 1.27 24.36 -35.74
N ASN A 295 1.55 23.05 -35.59
CA ASN A 295 1.05 21.98 -36.47
C ASN A 295 0.03 21.03 -35.81
N ASN A 296 -0.42 21.30 -34.59
CA ASN A 296 -1.52 20.61 -33.90
C ASN A 296 -1.38 19.06 -33.80
N LYS A 297 -0.16 18.55 -33.62
CA LYS A 297 0.13 17.10 -33.53
C LYS A 297 0.26 16.58 -32.09
N LEU A 298 0.40 17.48 -31.11
CA LEU A 298 0.46 17.12 -29.69
C LEU A 298 -0.94 16.98 -29.10
N TYR A 299 -1.24 15.83 -28.51
CA TYR A 299 -2.53 15.56 -27.85
C TYR A 299 -2.39 14.60 -26.67
N TYR A 300 -3.32 14.70 -25.73
CA TYR A 300 -3.59 13.72 -24.69
C TYR A 300 -4.75 12.82 -25.11
N VAL A 301 -4.71 11.57 -24.67
CA VAL A 301 -5.85 10.64 -24.77
C VAL A 301 -6.33 10.34 -23.37
N LEU A 302 -7.60 10.60 -23.12
CA LEU A 302 -8.28 10.29 -21.87
C LEU A 302 -9.16 9.07 -22.07
N GLN A 303 -9.07 8.11 -21.15
CA GLN A 303 -9.98 6.97 -21.08
C GLN A 303 -10.60 6.93 -19.70
N CYS A 304 -11.90 6.75 -19.61
CA CYS A 304 -12.60 6.69 -18.33
C CYS A 304 -13.11 5.27 -18.09
N ALA A 305 -12.87 4.73 -16.91
CA ALA A 305 -13.40 3.45 -16.47
C ALA A 305 -14.23 3.62 -15.19
N PRO A 306 -15.43 3.04 -15.11
CA PRO A 306 -16.15 2.95 -13.86
C PRO A 306 -15.41 2.04 -12.89
N VAL A 307 -15.33 2.45 -11.63
CA VAL A 307 -14.77 1.67 -10.53
C VAL A 307 -15.92 0.94 -9.85
N PRO A 308 -15.93 -0.41 -9.82
CA PRO A 308 -17.00 -1.17 -9.18
C PRO A 308 -17.07 -0.83 -7.70
N VAL A 309 -18.26 -0.46 -7.22
CA VAL A 309 -18.53 -0.31 -5.79
C VAL A 309 -18.78 -1.70 -5.23
N SER A 310 -17.72 -2.46 -4.94
CA SER A 310 -17.87 -3.72 -4.24
C SER A 310 -18.15 -3.45 -2.76
N ASN A 311 -19.15 -4.15 -2.19
CA ASN A 311 -19.40 -4.25 -0.74
C ASN A 311 -18.23 -4.92 0.05
N GLY A 312 -17.03 -4.94 -0.54
CA GLY A 312 -15.80 -5.52 -0.03
C GLY A 312 -14.56 -5.08 -0.83
N GLY A 313 -14.65 -3.98 -1.60
CA GLY A 313 -13.50 -3.37 -2.26
C GLY A 313 -12.57 -2.71 -1.25
N PRO A 314 -11.31 -2.42 -1.59
CA PRO A 314 -10.37 -1.83 -0.65
C PRO A 314 -10.96 -0.52 -0.08
N ARG A 315 -11.15 -0.47 1.25
CA ARG A 315 -11.52 0.73 2.02
C ARG A 315 -10.54 1.90 1.80
N ALA A 316 -9.42 1.67 1.12
CA ALA A 316 -8.43 2.63 0.64
C ALA A 316 -9.00 3.86 -0.07
N TRP A 317 -10.21 3.78 -0.61
CA TRP A 317 -10.86 4.85 -1.35
C TRP A 317 -12.03 5.51 -0.62
N GLN A 318 -12.17 5.23 0.68
CA GLN A 318 -12.99 6.02 1.60
C GLN A 318 -12.09 6.93 2.42
N VAL A 319 -12.00 8.18 2.01
CA VAL A 319 -11.35 9.23 2.80
C VAL A 319 -12.40 9.74 3.81
N ASP A 320 -12.17 9.48 5.10
CA ASP A 320 -12.86 10.06 6.27
C ASP A 320 -14.35 9.73 6.49
N GLY A 321 -14.84 8.54 6.09
CA GLY A 321 -16.20 8.10 6.47
C GLY A 321 -17.35 8.99 5.95
N GLN A 322 -17.07 9.97 5.09
CA GLN A 322 -18.06 10.84 4.46
C GLN A 322 -18.43 10.30 3.07
N SER A 323 -19.73 10.08 2.82
CA SER A 323 -20.26 9.58 1.55
C SER A 323 -19.90 10.43 0.31
N SER A 324 -19.44 11.66 0.49
CA SER A 324 -19.07 12.60 -0.58
C SER A 324 -17.71 12.32 -1.25
N LYS A 325 -16.83 11.50 -0.63
CA LYS A 325 -15.50 11.17 -1.16
C LYS A 325 -15.39 9.76 -1.78
N GLN A 326 -16.52 9.10 -2.04
CA GLN A 326 -16.52 7.76 -2.65
C GLN A 326 -16.07 7.83 -4.13
N ILE A 327 -14.95 7.17 -4.45
CA ILE A 327 -14.43 7.07 -5.82
C ILE A 327 -15.33 6.17 -6.67
N ARG A 328 -15.61 6.61 -7.90
CA ARG A 328 -16.50 5.93 -8.84
C ARG A 328 -15.95 5.82 -10.24
N PHE A 329 -15.02 6.68 -10.60
CA PHE A 329 -14.44 6.73 -11.93
C PHE A 329 -12.93 6.86 -11.84
N ALA A 330 -12.24 6.14 -12.71
CA ALA A 330 -10.81 6.31 -12.94
C ALA A 330 -10.62 6.82 -14.37
N VAL A 331 -10.01 8.00 -14.50
CA VAL A 331 -9.63 8.59 -15.79
C VAL A 331 -8.13 8.39 -15.99
N PHE A 332 -7.79 7.63 -17.02
CA PHE A 332 -6.42 7.41 -17.48
C PHE A 332 -6.05 8.48 -18.49
N ILE A 333 -4.96 9.19 -18.22
CA ILE A 333 -4.41 10.27 -19.05
C ILE A 333 -3.12 9.76 -19.67
N THR A 334 -3.16 9.54 -20.99
CA THR A 334 -2.00 9.13 -21.76
C THR A 334 -1.48 10.29 -22.58
N ASP A 335 -0.18 10.56 -22.49
CA ASP A 335 0.55 11.39 -23.45
C ASP A 335 1.30 10.46 -24.42
N PRO A 336 0.78 10.19 -25.62
CA PRO A 336 1.41 9.27 -26.57
C PRO A 336 2.82 9.70 -26.97
N GLN A 337 3.17 10.98 -26.78
CA GLN A 337 4.49 11.52 -27.10
C GLN A 337 5.44 11.55 -25.89
N ALA A 338 4.96 11.28 -24.67
CA ALA A 338 5.80 11.11 -23.48
C ALA A 338 6.45 9.72 -23.38
N VAL A 339 6.17 8.82 -24.33
CA VAL A 339 6.89 7.55 -24.47
C VAL A 339 8.36 7.85 -24.74
N GLN A 340 9.19 7.75 -23.70
CA GLN A 340 10.63 7.93 -23.87
C GLN A 340 11.19 6.68 -24.52
N LEU A 341 11.52 6.82 -25.81
CA LEU A 341 12.23 5.77 -26.53
C LEU A 341 13.55 5.43 -25.82
N PRO A 342 13.97 4.15 -25.84
CA PRO A 342 15.23 3.75 -25.24
C PRO A 342 16.39 4.58 -25.79
N SER A 343 17.38 4.89 -24.95
CA SER A 343 18.53 5.68 -25.37
C SER A 343 19.32 4.96 -26.47
N VAL A 344 20.05 5.74 -27.27
CA VAL A 344 20.89 5.23 -28.38
C VAL A 344 21.92 4.22 -27.84
N GLU A 345 22.48 4.50 -26.67
CA GLU A 345 23.44 3.63 -25.97
C GLU A 345 22.79 2.30 -25.56
N ARG A 346 21.56 2.34 -25.06
CA ARG A 346 20.84 1.15 -24.59
C ARG A 346 20.46 0.21 -25.75
N LEU A 347 20.04 0.77 -26.88
CA LEU A 347 19.82 0.00 -28.11
C LEU A 347 21.12 -0.61 -28.65
N GLY A 348 22.24 0.13 -28.54
CA GLY A 348 23.56 -0.37 -28.88
C GLY A 348 24.00 -1.54 -28.00
N GLN A 349 23.78 -1.45 -26.68
CA GLN A 349 24.14 -2.50 -25.72
C GLN A 349 23.33 -3.79 -25.91
N LEU A 350 22.03 -3.68 -26.17
CA LEU A 350 21.15 -4.86 -26.26
C LEU A 350 21.24 -5.59 -27.60
N TYR A 351 21.46 -4.88 -28.71
CA TYR A 351 21.39 -5.44 -30.06
C TYR A 351 22.65 -5.22 -30.90
N GLY A 352 23.70 -4.60 -30.35
CA GLY A 352 24.92 -4.29 -31.11
C GLY A 352 24.70 -3.27 -32.24
N LEU A 353 23.70 -2.40 -32.08
CA LEU A 353 23.44 -1.32 -33.03
C LEU A 353 24.52 -0.24 -32.92
N THR A 354 24.98 0.28 -34.05
CA THR A 354 25.84 1.47 -34.06
C THR A 354 25.02 2.70 -33.63
N PRO A 355 25.66 3.79 -33.18
CA PRO A 355 24.94 5.01 -32.80
C PRO A 355 24.01 5.55 -33.89
N THR A 356 24.41 5.43 -35.16
CA THR A 356 23.59 5.87 -36.31
C THR A 356 22.43 4.92 -36.58
N GLU A 357 22.63 3.61 -36.47
CA GLU A 357 21.55 2.61 -36.60
C GLU A 357 20.50 2.77 -35.49
N ALA A 358 20.93 2.96 -34.25
CA ALA A 358 20.04 3.20 -33.12
C ALA A 358 19.26 4.53 -33.27
N LYS A 359 19.89 5.60 -33.78
CA LYS A 359 19.18 6.84 -34.15
C LYS A 359 18.10 6.61 -35.20
N VAL A 360 18.40 5.85 -36.26
CA VAL A 360 17.42 5.48 -37.29
C VAL A 360 16.25 4.67 -36.70
N ALA A 361 16.54 3.69 -35.84
CA ALA A 361 15.51 2.89 -35.17
C ALA A 361 14.59 3.74 -34.26
N CYS A 362 15.16 4.68 -33.50
CA CYS A 362 14.38 5.61 -32.68
C CYS A 362 13.48 6.52 -33.54
N GLU A 363 13.98 7.07 -34.65
CA GLU A 363 13.17 7.92 -35.52
C GLU A 363 12.00 7.15 -36.16
N PHE A 364 12.18 5.87 -36.51
CA PHE A 364 11.06 5.02 -36.93
C PHE A 364 10.05 4.77 -35.81
N ALA A 365 10.51 4.56 -34.58
CA ALA A 365 9.63 4.38 -33.42
C ALA A 365 8.84 5.65 -33.07
N ARG A 366 9.31 6.84 -33.48
CA ARG A 366 8.53 8.11 -33.46
C ARG A 366 7.50 8.23 -34.58
N GLY A 367 7.37 7.23 -35.44
CA GLY A 367 6.41 7.21 -36.55
C GLY A 367 6.87 7.94 -37.80
N HIS A 368 8.14 8.30 -37.91
CA HIS A 368 8.67 8.98 -39.10
C HIS A 368 8.79 8.03 -40.30
N SER A 369 8.52 8.55 -41.50
CA SER A 369 8.76 7.86 -42.78
C SER A 369 10.23 7.92 -43.19
N TYR A 370 10.66 7.08 -44.12
CA TYR A 370 12.04 7.07 -44.65
C TYR A 370 12.54 8.46 -45.06
N LYS A 371 11.71 9.24 -45.76
CA LYS A 371 11.98 10.62 -46.16
C LYS A 371 12.19 11.56 -44.97
N GLN A 372 11.36 11.42 -43.94
CA GLN A 372 11.44 12.23 -42.72
C GLN A 372 12.67 11.87 -41.89
N VAL A 373 13.02 10.58 -41.79
CA VAL A 373 14.25 10.12 -41.12
C VAL A 373 15.48 10.68 -41.84
N ALA A 374 15.52 10.61 -43.18
CA ALA A 374 16.60 11.15 -44.00
C ALA A 374 16.80 12.65 -43.76
N GLN A 375 15.73 13.45 -43.78
CA GLN A 375 15.78 14.87 -43.49
C GLN A 375 16.28 15.17 -42.06
N ARG A 376 15.76 14.46 -41.04
CA ARG A 376 16.10 14.72 -39.63
C ARG A 376 17.53 14.35 -39.29
N LEU A 377 18.04 13.26 -39.87
CA LEU A 377 19.41 12.81 -39.67
C LEU A 377 20.41 13.43 -40.64
N LYS A 378 19.96 14.29 -41.57
CA LYS A 378 20.77 14.93 -42.62
C LYS A 378 21.56 13.90 -43.46
N ILE A 379 20.89 12.81 -43.85
CA ILE A 379 21.42 11.74 -44.71
C ILE A 379 20.47 11.47 -45.88
N SER A 380 20.87 10.69 -46.89
CA SER A 380 19.97 10.33 -47.99
C SER A 380 18.99 9.20 -47.60
N GLU A 381 17.85 9.10 -48.29
CA GLU A 381 16.91 8.00 -48.09
C GLU A 381 17.56 6.63 -48.35
N ASP A 382 18.49 6.55 -49.31
CA ASP A 382 19.23 5.33 -49.61
C ASP A 382 20.15 4.94 -48.44
N THR A 383 20.78 5.90 -47.78
CA THR A 383 21.56 5.66 -46.56
C THR A 383 20.66 5.16 -45.42
N VAL A 384 19.44 5.70 -45.27
CA VAL A 384 18.46 5.18 -44.29
C VAL A 384 18.11 3.72 -44.60
N ARG A 385 17.84 3.38 -45.86
CA ARG A 385 17.56 1.99 -46.29
C ARG A 385 18.74 1.06 -46.02
N ALA A 386 19.97 1.52 -46.25
CA ALA A 386 21.18 0.78 -45.93
C ALA A 386 21.29 0.49 -44.43
N HIS A 387 21.03 1.48 -43.56
CA HIS A 387 20.99 1.27 -42.11
C HIS A 387 19.91 0.27 -41.69
N VAL A 388 18.70 0.36 -42.25
CA VAL A 388 17.63 -0.62 -41.96
C VAL A 388 18.04 -2.05 -42.31
N LYS A 389 18.72 -2.24 -43.45
CA LYS A 389 19.23 -3.56 -43.87
C LYS A 389 20.25 -4.14 -42.88
N GLN A 390 21.00 -3.30 -42.18
CA GLN A 390 21.93 -3.72 -41.12
C GLN A 390 21.24 -3.89 -39.76
N ILE A 391 20.17 -3.15 -39.48
CA ILE A 391 19.40 -3.24 -38.22
C ILE A 391 18.65 -4.57 -38.12
N TYR A 392 18.00 -5.01 -39.19
CA TYR A 392 17.17 -6.23 -39.21
C TYR A 392 17.88 -7.50 -38.71
N PRO A 393 19.06 -7.90 -39.22
CA PRO A 393 19.75 -9.08 -38.71
C PRO A 393 20.18 -8.93 -37.25
N LYS A 394 20.56 -7.72 -36.82
CA LYS A 394 20.98 -7.42 -35.44
C LYS A 394 19.82 -7.48 -34.43
N THR A 395 18.62 -7.12 -34.86
CA THR A 395 17.42 -7.07 -34.02
C THR A 395 16.48 -8.27 -34.20
N ARG A 396 16.79 -9.16 -35.16
CA ARG A 396 15.97 -10.34 -35.55
C ARG A 396 14.54 -9.98 -35.98
N VAL A 397 14.35 -8.80 -36.55
CA VAL A 397 13.07 -8.36 -37.13
C VAL A 397 13.23 -8.16 -38.63
N ASN A 398 12.15 -8.35 -39.39
CA ASN A 398 12.20 -8.30 -40.86
C ASN A 398 11.30 -7.21 -41.48
N ARG A 399 10.60 -6.42 -40.64
CA ARG A 399 9.70 -5.35 -41.08
C ARG A 399 9.85 -4.13 -40.18
N GLN A 400 9.62 -2.95 -40.77
CA GLN A 400 9.65 -1.67 -40.05
C GLN A 400 8.64 -1.65 -38.90
N SER A 401 7.43 -2.20 -39.10
CA SER A 401 6.42 -2.32 -38.03
C SER A 401 6.90 -3.13 -36.83
N ASP A 402 7.69 -4.17 -37.09
CA ASP A 402 8.20 -5.09 -36.07
C ASP A 402 9.38 -4.45 -35.32
N LEU A 403 10.22 -3.69 -36.04
CA LEU A 403 11.26 -2.84 -35.45
C LEU A 403 10.64 -1.77 -34.55
N VAL A 404 9.56 -1.12 -34.99
CA VAL A 404 8.84 -0.11 -34.18
C VAL A 404 8.28 -0.74 -32.91
N ARG A 405 7.60 -1.88 -33.00
CA ARG A 405 7.09 -2.61 -31.82
C ARG A 405 8.20 -3.02 -30.87
N LEU A 406 9.32 -3.51 -31.40
CA LEU A 406 10.48 -3.90 -30.61
C LEU A 406 11.00 -2.71 -29.81
N VAL A 407 11.25 -1.57 -30.46
CA VAL A 407 11.77 -0.37 -29.79
C VAL A 407 10.78 0.19 -28.76
N LEU A 408 9.47 0.20 -29.06
CA LEU A 408 8.43 0.62 -28.12
C LEU A 408 8.25 -0.36 -26.93
N SER A 409 8.53 -1.66 -27.10
CA SER A 409 8.49 -2.61 -25.99
C SER A 409 9.60 -2.36 -24.94
N MET A 410 10.61 -1.56 -25.32
CA MET A 410 11.74 -1.17 -24.48
C MET A 410 11.69 0.29 -24.03
N SER A 411 10.68 1.05 -24.46
CA SER A 411 10.50 2.41 -23.98
C SER A 411 10.03 2.41 -22.54
N THR A 412 10.68 3.22 -21.71
CA THR A 412 10.20 3.52 -20.36
C THR A 412 9.28 4.72 -20.47
N SER A 413 8.08 4.63 -19.92
CA SER A 413 7.29 5.83 -19.67
C SER A 413 8.08 6.71 -18.68
N GLY A 414 8.33 7.97 -19.06
CA GLY A 414 9.31 8.83 -18.39
C GLY A 414 9.13 8.92 -16.87
N VAL A 415 10.23 8.67 -16.14
CA VAL A 415 10.37 8.77 -14.68
C VAL A 415 10.06 10.19 -14.19
#